data_AF-A0A670JVN2-F1
#
_entry.id   AF-A0A670JVN2-F1
#
_cell.length_a   1.000
_cell.length_b   1.000
_cell.length_c   1.000
_cell.angle_alpha   90.00
_cell.angle_beta   90.00
_cell.angle_gamma   90.00
#
_symmetry.space_group_name_H-M   'P 1'
#
loop_
_entity.id
_entity.type
_entity.pdbx_description
1 polymer ?
#
loop_
_entity_poly.entity_id
_entity_poly.type
_entity_poly.pdbx_seq_one_letter_code
_entity_poly.pdbx_strand_id
1 'polypeptide(L)'
;MLLVQILRPPTLLALVLGTVLVLSYTFHRMETKFTIFGGLGKQFKENEVPAGIDSRSELWAMKDGTLRHARMEWAEKDKEIKAVLRKLDDLMPSITFMDINTTTSAKNSKATILNYKSSYCVGEYLMVRLDLYNYLGKRKEYGGDFLQARISSSSLRAGASGRITDYRNGTYLVNFTLFWEGDVRVSILLIHPSEGVSALWAARKKGYDKIVFKGKFLNKTLDVFTECGFNKTTNAELCEYLDERDQEAFYCVKPKYVPCEAFVQLSSNNKPISYLTAIEKRLLNSVGIQIPQNFGDIRVVPCKSKLDYLVLVTT
;
A
#
# COMPACT_ATOMS: atom_id res chain seq x y z
N MET A 1 59.64 -13.87 30.45
CA MET A 1 58.41 -13.78 31.25
C MET A 1 57.66 -12.54 30.78
N LEU A 2 56.48 -12.70 30.17
CA LEU A 2 55.68 -11.64 29.55
C LEU A 2 55.32 -10.52 30.54
N LEU A 3 55.45 -9.25 30.12
CA LEU A 3 54.77 -8.13 30.76
C LEU A 3 53.47 -7.84 30.01
N VAL A 4 52.35 -8.20 30.62
CA VAL A 4 51.01 -7.75 30.23
C VAL A 4 50.80 -6.36 30.85
N GLN A 5 50.79 -5.31 30.04
CA GLN A 5 50.37 -3.97 30.49
C GLN A 5 48.84 -3.93 30.57
N ILE A 6 48.33 -3.84 31.80
CA ILE A 6 46.91 -3.71 32.10
C ILE A 6 46.46 -2.30 31.68
N LEU A 7 45.59 -2.19 30.66
CA LEU A 7 44.96 -0.93 30.29
C LEU A 7 44.11 -0.38 31.45
N ARG A 8 44.23 0.93 31.71
CA ARG A 8 43.45 1.61 32.75
C ARG A 8 41.94 1.56 32.43
N PRO A 9 41.06 1.40 33.44
CA PRO A 9 39.62 1.25 33.24
C PRO A 9 38.93 2.28 32.32
N PRO A 10 39.26 3.60 32.33
CA PRO A 10 38.60 4.55 31.42
C PRO A 10 38.99 4.37 29.95
N THR A 11 40.20 3.87 29.64
CA THR A 11 40.60 3.62 28.23
C THR A 11 39.96 2.35 27.68
N LEU A 12 39.74 1.35 28.53
CA LEU A 12 38.98 0.15 28.16
C LEU A 12 37.52 0.50 27.83
N LEU A 13 36.89 1.36 28.64
CA LEU A 13 35.50 1.78 28.44
C LEU A 13 35.31 2.57 27.12
N ALA A 14 36.26 3.44 26.78
CA ALA A 14 36.23 4.22 25.53
C ALA A 14 36.37 3.32 24.29
N LEU A 15 37.22 2.28 24.34
CA LEU A 15 37.38 1.32 23.25
C LEU A 15 36.13 0.44 23.07
N VAL A 16 35.48 0.05 24.16
CA VAL A 16 34.21 -0.71 24.10
C VAL A 16 33.09 0.15 23.52
N LEU A 17 32.96 1.41 23.93
CA LEU A 17 31.94 2.32 23.36
C LEU A 17 32.19 2.61 21.87
N GLY A 18 33.44 2.83 21.47
CA GLY A 18 33.80 3.05 20.07
C GLY A 18 33.50 1.84 19.18
N THR A 19 33.80 0.63 19.65
CA THR A 19 33.51 -0.60 18.88
C THR A 19 32.02 -0.88 18.76
N VAL A 20 31.23 -0.62 19.81
CA VAL A 20 29.76 -0.76 19.76
C VAL A 20 29.13 0.22 18.77
N LEU A 21 29.60 1.48 18.72
CA LEU A 21 29.11 2.46 17.76
C LEU A 21 29.44 2.08 16.30
N VAL A 22 30.65 1.60 16.05
CA VAL A 22 31.06 1.14 14.71
C VAL A 22 30.29 -0.11 14.29
N LEU A 23 30.09 -1.06 15.20
CA LEU A 23 29.29 -2.27 14.95
C LEU A 23 27.82 -1.92 14.70
N SER A 24 27.24 -1.01 15.49
CA SER A 24 25.86 -0.54 15.26
C SER A 24 25.70 0.18 13.93
N TYR A 25 26.66 1.03 13.54
CA TYR A 25 26.65 1.73 12.26
C TYR A 25 26.81 0.78 11.07
N THR A 26 27.72 -0.19 11.18
CA THR A 26 27.95 -1.20 10.12
C THR A 26 26.79 -2.18 10.00
N PHE A 27 26.15 -2.56 11.11
CA PHE A 27 24.96 -3.41 11.12
C PHE A 27 23.75 -2.67 10.51
N HIS A 28 23.50 -1.41 10.90
CA HIS A 28 22.42 -0.62 10.30
C HIS A 28 22.64 -0.36 8.79
N ARG A 29 23.90 -0.17 8.37
CA ARG A 29 24.26 -0.06 6.95
C ARG A 29 24.12 -1.38 6.17
N MET A 30 24.27 -2.53 6.82
CA MET A 30 24.00 -3.83 6.22
C MET A 30 22.50 -4.11 6.07
N GLU A 31 21.70 -3.86 7.11
CA GLU A 31 20.24 -4.07 7.05
C GLU A 31 19.58 -3.17 6.00
N THR A 32 20.03 -1.93 5.85
CA THR A 32 19.52 -1.03 4.77
C THR A 32 19.91 -1.48 3.37
N LYS A 33 20.99 -2.26 3.19
CA LYS A 33 21.37 -2.84 1.89
C LYS A 33 20.66 -4.17 1.60
N PHE A 34 20.46 -5.02 2.63
CA PHE A 34 19.87 -6.35 2.46
C PHE A 34 18.37 -6.29 2.11
N THR A 35 17.65 -5.30 2.64
CA THR A 35 16.20 -5.16 2.37
C THR A 35 15.90 -4.61 0.96
N ILE A 36 16.89 -4.10 0.23
CA ILE A 36 16.70 -3.50 -1.12
C ILE A 36 17.15 -4.43 -2.26
N PHE A 37 18.02 -5.42 -2.03
CA PHE A 37 18.66 -6.18 -3.11
C PHE A 37 18.69 -7.71 -2.92
N GLY A 38 17.84 -8.26 -2.04
CA GLY A 38 17.75 -9.70 -1.82
C GLY A 38 16.93 -10.43 -2.90
N GLY A 39 17.50 -10.60 -4.10
CA GLY A 39 17.00 -11.62 -5.03
C GLY A 39 17.10 -11.26 -6.51
N LEU A 40 18.29 -11.29 -7.09
CA LEU A 40 18.52 -11.85 -8.44
C LEU A 40 20.04 -11.91 -8.66
N GLY A 41 20.62 -13.06 -8.35
CA GLY A 41 22.06 -13.29 -8.48
C GLY A 41 22.30 -14.76 -8.71
N LYS A 42 22.11 -15.19 -9.96
CA LYS A 42 22.51 -16.45 -10.61
C LYS A 42 21.79 -16.46 -11.98
N GLN A 43 22.38 -16.71 -13.13
CA GLN A 43 23.73 -17.12 -13.51
C GLN A 43 23.74 -17.01 -15.04
N PHE A 44 24.56 -16.12 -15.61
CA PHE A 44 24.76 -16.01 -17.06
C PHE A 44 25.58 -17.20 -17.56
N LYS A 45 25.19 -17.78 -18.70
CA LYS A 45 26.12 -18.47 -19.61
C LYS A 45 25.84 -18.00 -21.03
N GLU A 46 26.88 -17.41 -21.62
CA GLU A 46 26.99 -17.07 -23.04
C GLU A 46 26.78 -18.30 -23.93
N ASN A 47 26.25 -18.10 -25.13
CA ASN A 47 26.84 -18.64 -26.36
C ASN A 47 26.32 -17.90 -27.61
N GLU A 48 27.28 -17.32 -28.33
CA GLU A 48 27.46 -17.19 -29.80
C GLU A 48 26.42 -16.47 -30.69
N VAL A 49 26.93 -15.41 -31.34
CA VAL A 49 26.30 -14.57 -32.38
C VAL A 49 26.74 -15.02 -33.77
N PRO A 50 25.87 -14.97 -34.79
CA PRO A 50 26.23 -14.31 -36.06
C PRO A 50 25.09 -13.38 -36.53
N ALA A 51 25.30 -12.07 -36.58
CA ALA A 51 25.83 -11.28 -37.71
C ALA A 51 24.88 -11.11 -38.91
N GLY A 52 24.15 -9.99 -38.90
CA GLY A 52 23.83 -9.18 -40.08
C GLY A 52 22.56 -9.54 -40.87
N ILE A 53 21.60 -8.59 -40.92
CA ILE A 53 21.16 -7.87 -42.14
C ILE A 53 20.18 -6.76 -41.72
N ASP A 54 20.49 -5.55 -42.18
CA ASP A 54 19.77 -4.29 -42.03
C ASP A 54 18.61 -4.19 -43.05
N SER A 55 17.42 -3.76 -42.60
CA SER A 55 16.49 -2.92 -43.37
C SER A 55 15.28 -2.50 -42.50
N ARG A 56 15.21 -1.21 -42.13
CA ARG A 56 13.97 -0.46 -41.83
C ARG A 56 12.92 -0.67 -42.94
N SER A 57 11.60 -0.61 -42.77
CA SER A 57 10.68 -0.23 -41.70
C SER A 57 9.31 -0.84 -42.03
N GLU A 58 8.40 -0.86 -41.05
CA GLU A 58 6.97 -1.22 -41.12
C GLU A 58 6.62 -2.68 -40.76
N LEU A 59 5.84 -2.81 -39.66
CA LEU A 59 5.03 -3.97 -39.24
C LEU A 59 5.77 -5.33 -39.15
N TRP A 60 6.28 -5.68 -37.98
CA TRP A 60 6.93 -6.98 -37.77
C TRP A 60 5.93 -8.06 -37.34
N ALA A 61 5.44 -8.81 -38.33
CA ALA A 61 5.25 -10.24 -38.18
C ALA A 61 6.59 -10.90 -38.56
N MET A 62 7.26 -11.58 -37.62
CA MET A 62 8.52 -12.26 -37.91
C MET A 62 8.43 -13.79 -37.83
N LYS A 63 9.21 -14.40 -38.71
CA LYS A 63 9.18 -15.78 -39.19
C LYS A 63 10.21 -16.64 -38.46
N ASP A 64 9.79 -17.34 -37.41
CA ASP A 64 10.38 -18.61 -36.98
C ASP A 64 9.29 -19.58 -36.50
N GLY A 65 8.06 -19.42 -37.00
CA GLY A 65 6.99 -20.38 -36.77
C GLY A 65 6.48 -20.54 -35.33
N THR A 66 7.09 -19.93 -34.30
CA THR A 66 6.82 -20.36 -32.91
C THR A 66 6.75 -19.25 -31.85
N LEU A 67 6.26 -18.06 -32.20
CA LEU A 67 5.86 -17.02 -31.23
C LEU A 67 4.43 -16.54 -31.51
N ARG A 68 3.45 -17.36 -31.14
CA ARG A 68 2.02 -16.95 -31.12
C ARG A 68 1.36 -17.09 -29.76
N HIS A 69 1.80 -18.05 -28.93
CA HIS A 69 1.19 -18.28 -27.63
C HIS A 69 1.54 -17.18 -26.61
N ALA A 70 2.83 -16.83 -26.44
CA ALA A 70 3.23 -15.83 -25.44
C ALA A 70 2.64 -14.43 -25.69
N ARG A 71 2.69 -13.89 -26.92
CA ARG A 71 2.11 -12.57 -27.23
C ARG A 71 0.58 -12.54 -27.06
N MET A 72 -0.10 -13.65 -27.37
CA MET A 72 -1.55 -13.78 -27.13
C MET A 72 -1.86 -13.90 -25.63
N GLU A 73 -1.07 -14.68 -24.88
CA GLU A 73 -1.21 -14.84 -23.43
C GLU A 73 -0.98 -13.51 -22.69
N TRP A 74 -0.04 -12.68 -23.13
CA TRP A 74 0.18 -11.33 -22.60
C TRP A 74 -0.96 -10.37 -22.92
N ALA A 75 -1.50 -10.42 -24.13
CA ALA A 75 -2.68 -9.62 -24.49
C ALA A 75 -3.93 -10.05 -23.70
N GLU A 76 -4.07 -11.35 -23.42
CA GLU A 76 -5.13 -11.90 -22.58
C GLU A 76 -4.97 -11.50 -21.12
N LYS A 77 -3.77 -11.67 -20.53
CA LYS A 77 -3.46 -11.20 -19.17
C LYS A 77 -3.64 -9.69 -19.03
N ASP A 78 -3.20 -8.89 -20.00
CA ASP A 78 -3.41 -7.45 -20.00
C ASP A 78 -4.91 -7.10 -20.04
N LYS A 79 -5.71 -7.84 -20.82
CA LYS A 79 -7.17 -7.68 -20.84
C LYS A 79 -7.80 -8.03 -19.49
N GLU A 80 -7.35 -9.09 -18.83
CA GLU A 80 -7.80 -9.49 -17.49
C GLU A 80 -7.43 -8.43 -16.45
N ILE A 81 -6.17 -7.97 -16.45
CA ILE A 81 -5.69 -6.90 -15.56
C ILE A 81 -6.52 -5.63 -15.77
N LYS A 82 -6.75 -5.22 -17.01
CA LYS A 82 -7.60 -4.07 -17.34
C LYS A 82 -9.04 -4.26 -16.86
N ALA A 83 -9.59 -5.48 -16.94
CA ALA A 83 -10.92 -5.77 -16.43
C ALA A 83 -10.97 -5.66 -14.90
N VAL A 84 -9.95 -6.12 -14.18
CA VAL A 84 -9.83 -5.95 -12.73
C VAL A 84 -9.70 -4.47 -12.36
N LEU A 85 -8.87 -3.70 -13.06
CA LEU A 85 -8.71 -2.27 -12.83
C LEU A 85 -10.02 -1.50 -13.04
N ARG A 86 -10.81 -1.84 -14.07
CA ARG A 86 -12.15 -1.26 -14.29
C ARG A 86 -13.11 -1.58 -13.14
N LYS A 87 -13.13 -2.83 -12.67
CA LYS A 87 -13.94 -3.21 -11.50
C LYS A 87 -13.52 -2.42 -10.26
N LEU A 88 -12.22 -2.20 -10.05
CA LEU A 88 -11.74 -1.36 -8.95
C LEU A 88 -12.15 0.11 -9.12
N ASP A 89 -12.11 0.64 -10.34
CA ASP A 89 -12.58 1.99 -10.65
C ASP A 89 -14.06 2.16 -10.30
N ASP A 90 -14.90 1.17 -10.58
CA ASP A 90 -16.34 1.20 -10.25
C ASP A 90 -16.62 1.13 -8.73
N LEU A 91 -15.66 0.63 -7.95
CA LEU A 91 -15.76 0.55 -6.49
C LEU A 91 -15.29 1.83 -5.79
N MET A 92 -14.40 2.59 -6.43
CA MET A 92 -13.80 3.78 -5.83
C MET A 92 -14.67 5.02 -6.07
N PRO A 93 -14.83 5.91 -5.08
CA PRO A 93 -15.52 7.16 -5.32
C PRO A 93 -14.71 8.03 -6.29
N SER A 94 -15.40 8.72 -7.20
CA SER A 94 -14.81 9.72 -8.09
C SER A 94 -15.33 11.11 -7.74
N ILE A 95 -14.78 11.70 -6.68
CA ILE A 95 -15.20 12.99 -6.15
C ILE A 95 -14.11 14.02 -6.37
N THR A 96 -14.50 15.20 -6.85
CA THR A 96 -13.64 16.38 -6.94
C THR A 96 -14.12 17.44 -5.96
N PHE A 97 -13.20 18.20 -5.40
CA PHE A 97 -13.50 19.26 -4.46
C PHE A 97 -12.50 20.41 -4.64
N MET A 98 -12.94 21.63 -4.34
CA MET A 98 -12.12 22.85 -4.46
C MET A 98 -11.84 23.50 -3.11
N ASP A 99 -12.71 23.24 -2.11
CA ASP A 99 -12.58 23.77 -0.75
C ASP A 99 -12.61 22.63 0.26
N ILE A 100 -11.64 22.62 1.17
CA ILE A 100 -11.55 21.65 2.26
C ILE A 100 -12.78 21.67 3.16
N ASN A 101 -13.47 22.81 3.30
CA ASN A 101 -14.64 22.90 4.16
C ASN A 101 -15.82 22.08 3.63
N THR A 102 -15.83 21.77 2.33
CA THR A 102 -16.84 20.93 1.70
C THR A 102 -16.61 19.43 1.95
N THR A 103 -15.45 19.07 2.49
CA THR A 103 -15.05 17.67 2.73
C THR A 103 -15.58 17.11 4.04
N THR A 104 -15.60 15.78 4.18
CA THR A 104 -16.14 15.11 5.37
C THR A 104 -15.43 15.53 6.66
N SER A 105 -16.20 15.93 7.66
CA SER A 105 -15.75 16.29 9.00
C SER A 105 -16.19 15.24 10.02
N ALA A 106 -15.23 14.53 10.61
CA ALA A 106 -15.50 13.59 11.70
C ALA A 106 -16.22 14.28 12.87
N LYS A 107 -15.80 15.49 13.23
CA LYS A 107 -16.34 16.25 14.37
C LYS A 107 -17.80 16.66 14.21
N ASN A 108 -18.22 16.95 12.98
CA ASN A 108 -19.61 17.32 12.69
C ASN A 108 -20.50 16.08 12.44
N SER A 109 -19.87 14.93 12.21
CA SER A 109 -20.57 13.68 11.93
C SER A 109 -21.14 13.06 13.19
N LYS A 110 -22.17 12.22 13.03
CA LYS A 110 -22.93 11.65 14.15
C LYS A 110 -22.97 10.13 14.05
N ALA A 111 -22.80 9.48 15.20
CA ALA A 111 -23.02 8.05 15.36
C ALA A 111 -24.21 7.82 16.30
N THR A 112 -25.13 6.93 15.91
CA THR A 112 -26.37 6.63 16.65
C THR A 112 -26.56 5.12 16.75
N ILE A 113 -26.72 4.58 17.96
CA ILE A 113 -27.11 3.17 18.14
C ILE A 113 -28.56 3.00 17.69
N LEU A 114 -28.81 2.02 16.83
CA LEU A 114 -30.14 1.63 16.42
C LEU A 114 -30.68 0.58 17.38
N ASN A 115 -31.96 0.70 17.77
CA ASN A 115 -32.66 -0.23 18.64
C ASN A 115 -31.88 -0.53 19.94
N TYR A 116 -31.53 0.55 20.66
CA TYR A 116 -30.78 0.44 21.91
C TYR A 116 -31.46 -0.50 22.91
N LYS A 117 -30.67 -1.36 23.54
CA LYS A 117 -31.08 -2.24 24.64
C LYS A 117 -30.26 -1.92 25.88
N SER A 118 -30.84 -2.13 27.06
CA SER A 118 -30.11 -2.01 28.33
C SER A 118 -29.00 -3.05 28.49
N SER A 119 -29.12 -4.19 27.82
CA SER A 119 -28.09 -5.21 27.69
C SER A 119 -28.28 -6.00 26.39
N TYR A 120 -27.18 -6.57 25.90
CA TYR A 120 -27.13 -7.39 24.70
C TYR A 120 -26.62 -8.79 25.04
N CYS A 121 -27.00 -9.78 24.24
CA CYS A 121 -26.49 -11.13 24.41
C CYS A 121 -25.17 -11.33 23.67
N VAL A 122 -24.31 -12.21 24.17
CA VAL A 122 -23.18 -12.73 23.38
C VAL A 122 -23.71 -13.33 22.06
N GLY A 123 -23.09 -12.95 20.94
CA GLY A 123 -23.50 -13.32 19.59
C GLY A 123 -24.52 -12.38 18.95
N GLU A 124 -25.15 -11.46 19.69
CA GLU A 124 -26.03 -10.45 19.11
C GLU A 124 -25.25 -9.38 18.32
N TYR A 125 -26.00 -8.69 17.45
CA TYR A 125 -25.49 -7.55 16.71
C TYR A 125 -25.83 -6.24 17.40
N LEU A 126 -24.81 -5.40 17.62
CA LEU A 126 -24.99 -3.98 17.89
C LEU A 126 -24.92 -3.21 16.57
N MET A 127 -26.02 -2.54 16.23
CA MET A 127 -26.14 -1.75 15.00
C MET A 127 -25.94 -0.26 15.28
N VAL A 128 -25.04 0.37 14.56
CA VAL A 128 -24.74 1.81 14.68
C VAL A 128 -24.90 2.47 13.32
N ARG A 129 -25.78 3.46 13.22
CA ARG A 129 -25.92 4.32 12.05
C ARG A 129 -24.94 5.49 12.16
N LEU A 130 -24.23 5.77 11.08
CA LEU A 130 -23.42 6.96 10.91
C LEU A 130 -24.10 7.88 9.89
N ASP A 131 -24.25 9.15 10.27
CA ASP A 131 -24.64 10.22 9.35
C ASP A 131 -23.46 11.18 9.25
N LEU A 132 -22.84 11.25 8.07
CA LEU A 132 -21.65 12.06 7.84
C LEU A 132 -22.01 13.46 7.35
N TYR A 133 -21.21 14.43 7.81
CA TYR A 133 -21.39 15.84 7.51
C TYR A 133 -20.05 16.46 7.11
N ASN A 134 -20.07 17.51 6.30
CA ASN A 134 -18.87 18.28 5.99
C ASN A 134 -18.54 19.30 7.10
N TYR A 135 -17.44 20.04 6.97
CA TYR A 135 -17.04 21.05 7.94
C TYR A 135 -18.03 22.23 8.05
N LEU A 136 -18.83 22.47 7.01
CA LEU A 136 -19.92 23.46 7.02
C LEU A 136 -21.21 22.96 7.69
N GLY A 137 -21.24 21.71 8.16
CA GLY A 137 -22.43 21.12 8.79
C GLY A 137 -23.51 20.69 7.80
N LYS A 138 -23.21 20.65 6.49
CA LYS A 138 -24.10 20.09 5.48
C LYS A 138 -23.96 18.56 5.47
N ARG A 139 -25.10 17.86 5.41
CA ARG A 139 -25.13 16.40 5.27
C ARG A 139 -24.48 15.98 3.95
N LYS A 140 -23.68 14.92 4.00
CA LYS A 140 -23.06 14.33 2.81
C LYS A 140 -24.12 13.68 1.92
N GLU A 141 -23.89 13.72 0.61
CA GLU A 141 -24.80 13.16 -0.41
C GLU A 141 -24.19 11.95 -1.14
N TYR A 142 -22.98 11.55 -0.74
CA TYR A 142 -22.23 10.44 -1.31
C TYR A 142 -21.40 9.75 -0.22
N GLY A 143 -20.90 8.56 -0.53
CA GLY A 143 -20.08 7.74 0.37
C GLY A 143 -18.61 7.64 -0.06
N GLY A 144 -17.97 6.52 0.27
CA GLY A 144 -16.57 6.21 -0.04
C GLY A 144 -15.56 6.71 0.99
N ASP A 145 -16.00 7.12 2.18
CA ASP A 145 -15.13 7.51 3.29
C ASP A 145 -14.42 6.27 3.86
N PHE A 146 -13.13 6.39 4.14
CA PHE A 146 -12.37 5.32 4.76
C PHE A 146 -12.56 5.37 6.28
N LEU A 147 -13.47 4.54 6.77
CA LEU A 147 -13.86 4.45 8.17
C LEU A 147 -13.24 3.21 8.82
N GLN A 148 -12.86 3.33 10.09
CA GLN A 148 -12.49 2.21 10.93
C GLN A 148 -13.49 2.12 12.08
N ALA A 149 -14.17 0.98 12.19
CA ALA A 149 -15.10 0.71 13.27
C ALA A 149 -14.59 -0.47 14.11
N ARG A 150 -14.48 -0.27 15.43
CA ARG A 150 -13.96 -1.26 16.36
C ARG A 150 -14.80 -1.31 17.63
N ILE A 151 -14.97 -2.51 18.17
CA ILE A 151 -15.32 -2.72 19.57
C ILE A 151 -14.11 -3.21 20.36
N SER A 152 -14.04 -2.89 21.65
CA SER A 152 -12.98 -3.35 22.54
C SER A 152 -13.49 -3.62 23.96
N SER A 153 -12.78 -4.51 24.66
CA SER A 153 -12.93 -4.70 26.10
C SER A 153 -11.56 -4.52 26.74
N SER A 154 -11.48 -3.61 27.71
CA SER A 154 -10.25 -3.37 28.47
C SER A 154 -9.93 -4.53 29.41
N SER A 155 -10.94 -5.12 30.04
CA SER A 155 -10.79 -6.25 30.98
C SER A 155 -10.23 -7.49 30.28
N LEU A 156 -10.72 -7.78 29.08
CA LEU A 156 -10.28 -8.94 28.30
C LEU A 156 -9.11 -8.65 27.36
N ARG A 157 -8.70 -7.38 27.22
CA ARG A 157 -7.74 -6.90 26.21
C ARG A 157 -8.09 -7.38 24.80
N ALA A 158 -9.39 -7.49 24.53
CA ALA A 158 -9.93 -7.99 23.29
C ALA A 158 -10.41 -6.83 22.40
N GLY A 159 -10.44 -7.07 21.09
CA GLY A 159 -11.02 -6.14 20.13
C GLY A 159 -11.50 -6.86 18.87
N ALA A 160 -12.56 -6.33 18.27
CA ALA A 160 -13.11 -6.84 17.03
C ALA A 160 -13.57 -5.70 16.13
N SER A 161 -13.51 -5.92 14.82
CA SER A 161 -13.92 -4.94 13.82
C SER A 161 -15.41 -5.02 13.54
N GLY A 162 -16.05 -3.86 13.35
CA GLY A 162 -17.42 -3.78 12.85
C GLY A 162 -17.48 -3.93 11.34
N ARG A 163 -18.54 -4.55 10.83
CA ARG A 163 -18.83 -4.59 9.40
C ARG A 163 -19.51 -3.29 8.98
N ILE A 164 -18.87 -2.54 8.10
CA ILE A 164 -19.39 -1.26 7.59
C ILE A 164 -20.10 -1.48 6.26
N THR A 165 -21.30 -0.94 6.12
CA THR A 165 -22.08 -0.87 4.88
C THR A 165 -22.27 0.60 4.53
N ASP A 166 -21.80 1.00 3.35
CA ASP A 166 -21.97 2.34 2.80
C ASP A 166 -23.23 2.41 1.92
N TYR A 167 -24.18 3.25 2.28
CA TYR A 167 -25.40 3.47 1.49
C TYR A 167 -25.20 4.48 0.35
N ARG A 168 -23.98 4.98 0.16
CA ARG A 168 -23.57 5.92 -0.90
C ARG A 168 -24.36 7.22 -0.93
N ASN A 169 -24.86 7.65 0.23
CA ASN A 169 -25.68 8.86 0.37
C ASN A 169 -25.33 9.66 1.64
N GLY A 170 -24.07 9.53 2.10
CA GLY A 170 -23.59 10.09 3.36
C GLY A 170 -23.99 9.31 4.61
N THR A 171 -24.71 8.19 4.46
CA THR A 171 -25.11 7.30 5.56
C THR A 171 -24.33 6.00 5.51
N TYR A 172 -23.90 5.52 6.67
CA TYR A 172 -23.30 4.19 6.82
C TYR A 172 -24.01 3.42 7.92
N LEU A 173 -24.06 2.10 7.80
CA LEU A 173 -24.45 1.20 8.87
C LEU A 173 -23.24 0.37 9.30
N VAL A 174 -22.98 0.34 10.60
CA VAL A 174 -21.95 -0.47 11.20
C VAL A 174 -22.62 -1.56 12.04
N ASN A 175 -22.32 -2.81 11.73
CA ASN A 175 -22.79 -3.97 12.48
C ASN A 175 -21.62 -4.59 13.25
N PHE A 176 -21.69 -4.57 14.58
CA PHE A 176 -20.74 -5.24 15.45
C PHE A 176 -21.33 -6.55 15.96
N THR A 177 -20.63 -7.67 15.74
CA THR A 177 -20.93 -8.90 16.48
C THR A 177 -20.35 -8.79 17.88
N LEU A 178 -21.15 -9.04 18.91
CA LEU A 178 -20.72 -8.97 20.31
C LEU A 178 -20.15 -10.33 20.74
N PHE A 179 -18.83 -10.48 20.70
CA PHE A 179 -18.19 -11.79 20.83
C PHE A 179 -17.97 -12.28 22.28
N TRP A 180 -18.08 -11.41 23.28
CA TRP A 180 -17.76 -11.74 24.66
C TRP A 180 -18.67 -11.02 25.65
N GLU A 181 -18.79 -11.60 26.84
CA GLU A 181 -19.48 -11.01 27.98
C GLU A 181 -18.69 -9.83 28.58
N GLY A 182 -19.41 -8.88 29.16
CA GLY A 182 -18.88 -7.74 29.88
C GLY A 182 -19.10 -6.41 29.17
N ASP A 183 -18.38 -5.40 29.62
CA ASP A 183 -18.49 -4.05 29.09
C ASP A 183 -17.69 -3.91 27.79
N VAL A 184 -18.38 -3.44 26.74
CA VAL A 184 -17.83 -3.25 25.40
C VAL A 184 -17.84 -1.77 25.03
N ARG A 185 -16.68 -1.25 24.65
CA ARG A 185 -16.54 0.11 24.10
C ARG A 185 -16.54 0.09 22.60
N VAL A 186 -17.31 0.98 21.99
CA VAL A 186 -17.29 1.24 20.55
C VAL A 186 -16.28 2.35 20.27
N SER A 187 -15.57 2.30 19.14
CA SER A 187 -14.75 3.36 18.58
C SER A 187 -14.93 3.39 17.07
N ILE A 188 -15.11 4.58 16.51
CA ILE A 188 -15.38 4.79 15.09
C ILE A 188 -14.52 5.98 14.65
N LEU A 189 -13.51 5.70 13.83
CA LEU A 189 -12.58 6.68 13.31
C LEU A 189 -12.86 6.95 11.83
N LEU A 190 -12.89 8.22 11.46
CA LEU A 190 -12.69 8.64 10.08
C LEU A 190 -11.18 8.67 9.81
N ILE A 191 -10.68 7.68 9.06
CA ILE A 191 -9.27 7.62 8.68
C ILE A 191 -8.99 8.61 7.55
N HIS A 192 -9.74 8.49 6.46
CA HIS A 192 -9.69 9.46 5.36
C HIS A 192 -11.10 9.79 4.85
N PRO A 193 -11.40 11.06 4.57
CA PRO A 193 -12.65 11.44 3.93
C PRO A 193 -12.69 10.93 2.49
N SER A 194 -13.89 10.72 1.95
CA SER A 194 -14.14 10.20 0.60
C SER A 194 -13.42 11.00 -0.50
N GLU A 195 -13.28 12.31 -0.33
CA GLU A 195 -12.54 13.20 -1.23
C GLU A 195 -11.04 12.90 -1.25
N GLY A 196 -10.46 12.60 -0.09
CA GLY A 196 -9.06 12.19 0.03
C GLY A 196 -8.83 10.82 -0.58
N VAL A 197 -9.78 9.89 -0.40
CA VAL A 197 -9.75 8.55 -1.02
C VAL A 197 -9.79 8.68 -2.56
N SER A 198 -10.70 9.49 -3.09
CA SER A 198 -10.78 9.79 -4.54
C SER A 198 -9.49 10.38 -5.07
N ALA A 199 -8.92 11.38 -4.40
CA ALA A 199 -7.66 12.01 -4.79
C ALA A 199 -6.50 11.01 -4.78
N LEU A 200 -6.40 10.16 -3.74
CA LEU A 200 -5.37 9.14 -3.65
C LEU A 200 -5.49 8.09 -4.76
N TRP A 201 -6.72 7.65 -5.06
CA TRP A 201 -6.97 6.71 -6.16
C TRP A 201 -6.59 7.32 -7.51
N ALA A 202 -7.04 8.54 -7.81
CA ALA A 202 -6.68 9.26 -9.03
C ALA A 202 -5.16 9.48 -9.16
N ALA A 203 -4.49 9.82 -8.06
CA ALA A 203 -3.04 9.99 -8.02
C ALA A 203 -2.26 8.68 -8.23
N ARG A 204 -2.80 7.53 -7.81
CA ARG A 204 -2.20 6.21 -8.10
C ARG A 204 -2.33 5.84 -9.57
N LYS A 205 -3.44 6.19 -10.21
CA LYS A 205 -3.68 5.90 -11.63
C LYS A 205 -2.85 6.76 -12.59
N LYS A 206 -2.33 7.91 -12.14
CA LYS A 206 -1.52 8.83 -12.97
C LYS A 206 -0.10 8.32 -13.33
N GLY A 207 0.30 7.14 -12.85
CA GLY A 207 1.39 6.37 -13.45
C GLY A 207 2.64 6.17 -12.59
N TYR A 208 3.60 5.47 -13.21
CA TYR A 208 4.82 4.94 -12.59
C TYR A 208 6.02 5.89 -12.63
N ASP A 209 5.85 7.12 -13.13
CA ASP A 209 6.96 8.09 -13.26
C ASP A 209 7.49 8.61 -11.92
N LYS A 210 6.95 8.13 -10.79
CA LYS A 210 7.43 8.44 -9.44
C LYS A 210 8.81 7.88 -9.15
N ILE A 211 9.26 6.87 -9.90
CA ILE A 211 10.57 6.26 -9.70
C ILE A 211 11.46 6.58 -10.91
N VAL A 212 12.61 7.19 -10.66
CA VAL A 212 13.70 7.26 -11.64
C VAL A 212 14.51 5.98 -11.49
N PHE A 213 14.71 5.25 -12.59
CA PHE A 213 15.72 4.21 -12.66
C PHE A 213 16.94 4.75 -13.38
N LYS A 214 18.13 4.50 -12.84
CA LYS A 214 19.42 4.84 -13.43
C LYS A 214 20.27 3.60 -13.53
N GLY A 215 20.65 3.26 -14.75
CA GLY A 215 21.61 2.22 -15.06
C GLY A 215 23.02 2.76 -14.98
N LYS A 216 23.90 1.99 -14.38
CA LYS A 216 25.33 2.23 -14.33
C LYS A 216 26.02 1.29 -15.31
N PHE A 217 26.83 1.85 -16.20
CA PHE A 217 27.62 1.15 -17.19
C PHE A 217 29.10 1.40 -16.98
N LEU A 218 29.92 0.37 -17.18
CA LEU A 218 31.37 0.47 -17.05
C LEU A 218 32.00 0.86 -18.40
N ASN A 219 32.67 2.01 -18.44
CA ASN A 219 33.50 2.42 -19.56
C ASN A 219 34.96 2.44 -19.11
N LYS A 220 35.67 1.33 -19.33
CA LYS A 220 37.03 1.10 -18.81
C LYS A 220 37.05 1.21 -17.28
N THR A 221 37.57 2.31 -16.75
CA THR A 221 37.64 2.60 -15.30
C THR A 221 36.62 3.65 -14.86
N LEU A 222 35.79 4.15 -15.78
CA LEU A 222 34.82 5.20 -15.52
C LEU A 222 33.40 4.64 -15.48
N ASP A 223 32.61 5.19 -14.57
CA ASP A 223 31.20 4.88 -14.44
C ASP A 223 30.37 5.86 -15.29
N VAL A 224 29.51 5.33 -16.15
CA VAL A 224 28.57 6.10 -16.97
C VAL A 224 27.15 5.79 -16.53
N PHE A 225 26.34 6.83 -16.30
CA PHE A 225 24.97 6.67 -15.83
C PHE A 225 23.97 7.12 -16.89
N THR A 226 22.96 6.29 -17.16
CA THR A 226 21.86 6.62 -18.06
C THR A 226 20.52 6.29 -17.45
N GLU A 227 19.46 6.92 -17.95
CA GLU A 227 18.11 6.63 -17.47
C GLU A 227 17.60 5.29 -17.99
N CYS A 228 16.85 4.59 -17.15
CA CYS A 228 16.20 3.34 -17.48
C CYS A 228 14.72 3.33 -17.08
N GLY A 229 13.99 2.28 -17.45
CA GLY A 229 12.60 2.03 -17.06
C GLY A 229 11.93 0.95 -17.89
N PHE A 230 10.76 0.48 -17.42
CA PHE A 230 9.92 -0.51 -18.12
C PHE A 230 9.22 0.08 -19.36
N ASN A 231 8.95 1.39 -19.36
CA ASN A 231 8.36 2.09 -20.50
C ASN A 231 9.21 3.35 -20.79
N LYS A 232 9.90 3.38 -21.93
CA LYS A 232 10.76 4.49 -22.34
C LYS A 232 10.38 4.97 -23.74
N THR A 233 9.62 6.06 -23.80
CA THR A 233 9.37 6.78 -25.05
C THR A 233 10.50 7.77 -25.31
N THR A 234 11.45 7.41 -26.18
CA THR A 234 12.58 8.28 -26.57
C THR A 234 13.03 7.96 -27.99
N ASN A 235 13.65 8.94 -28.65
CA ASN A 235 14.29 8.75 -29.97
C ASN A 235 15.73 8.25 -29.86
N ALA A 236 16.27 8.13 -28.64
CA ALA A 236 17.61 7.62 -28.40
C ALA A 236 17.65 6.09 -28.58
N GLU A 237 18.83 5.57 -28.94
CA GLU A 237 19.07 4.13 -28.94
C GLU A 237 18.94 3.56 -27.51
N LEU A 238 18.30 2.40 -27.39
CA LEU A 238 18.03 1.74 -26.11
C LEU A 238 18.79 0.42 -26.03
N CYS A 239 19.28 0.12 -24.82
CA CYS A 239 19.61 -1.23 -24.41
C CYS A 239 18.34 -1.90 -23.88
N GLU A 240 18.03 -3.08 -24.40
CA GLU A 240 16.89 -3.91 -23.99
C GLU A 240 17.38 -5.08 -23.13
N TYR A 241 16.80 -5.23 -21.95
CA TYR A 241 17.04 -6.35 -21.05
C TYR A 241 15.73 -7.10 -20.86
N LEU A 242 15.52 -8.13 -21.69
CA LEU A 242 14.32 -8.96 -21.67
C LEU A 242 14.47 -10.07 -20.63
N ASP A 243 13.53 -10.18 -19.70
CA ASP A 243 13.32 -11.41 -18.93
C ASP A 243 12.43 -12.33 -19.77
N GLU A 244 12.99 -13.44 -20.29
CA GLU A 244 12.24 -14.38 -21.12
C GLU A 244 11.13 -15.12 -20.35
N ARG A 245 11.29 -15.36 -19.05
CA ARG A 245 10.28 -16.04 -18.24
C ARG A 245 9.04 -15.16 -18.12
N ASP A 246 9.29 -13.89 -17.80
CA ASP A 246 8.24 -12.92 -17.54
C ASP A 246 7.92 -12.07 -18.77
N GLN A 247 8.50 -12.36 -19.95
CA GLN A 247 8.34 -11.62 -21.21
C GLN A 247 8.28 -10.09 -21.02
N GLU A 248 9.04 -9.58 -20.04
CA GLU A 248 9.03 -8.19 -19.62
C GLU A 248 10.41 -7.62 -19.94
N ALA A 249 10.40 -6.54 -20.70
CA ALA A 249 11.62 -5.86 -21.09
C ALA A 249 11.83 -4.63 -20.22
N PHE A 250 13.07 -4.48 -19.75
CA PHE A 250 13.54 -3.28 -19.08
C PHE A 250 14.53 -2.56 -19.99
N TYR A 251 14.35 -1.25 -20.16
CA TYR A 251 15.11 -0.48 -21.13
C TYR A 251 16.00 0.53 -20.45
N CYS A 252 17.22 0.71 -20.95
CA CYS A 252 18.12 1.80 -20.58
C CYS A 252 18.50 2.60 -21.83
N VAL A 253 18.64 3.92 -21.71
CA VAL A 253 19.24 4.71 -22.80
C VAL A 253 20.68 4.26 -22.99
N LYS A 254 21.04 3.88 -24.22
CA LYS A 254 22.38 3.38 -24.52
C LYS A 254 23.40 4.53 -24.38
N PRO A 255 24.43 4.39 -23.53
CA PRO A 255 25.45 5.41 -23.43
C PRO A 255 26.32 5.46 -24.69
N LYS A 256 26.74 6.66 -25.10
CA LYS A 256 27.59 6.82 -26.29
C LYS A 256 28.90 6.05 -26.13
N TYR A 257 29.25 5.26 -27.15
CA TYR A 257 30.48 4.46 -27.20
C TYR A 257 30.62 3.41 -26.09
N VAL A 258 29.53 3.04 -25.42
CA VAL A 258 29.51 2.00 -24.38
C VAL A 258 28.52 0.90 -24.79
N PRO A 259 28.94 -0.38 -24.81
CA PRO A 259 28.07 -1.48 -25.17
C PRO A 259 27.04 -1.78 -24.06
N CYS A 260 25.91 -2.40 -24.40
CA CYS A 260 24.81 -2.64 -23.46
C CYS A 260 25.15 -3.68 -22.39
N GLU A 261 26.08 -4.57 -22.71
CA GLU A 261 26.63 -5.63 -21.86
C GLU A 261 27.52 -5.07 -20.74
N ALA A 262 27.97 -3.81 -20.88
CA ALA A 262 28.73 -3.13 -19.84
C ALA A 262 27.87 -2.66 -18.66
N PHE A 263 26.58 -3.00 -18.62
CA PHE A 263 25.69 -2.73 -17.51
C PHE A 263 26.15 -3.48 -16.25
N VAL A 264 26.35 -2.75 -15.15
CA VAL A 264 26.86 -3.30 -13.90
C VAL A 264 25.88 -3.16 -12.73
N GLN A 265 25.03 -2.14 -12.75
CA GLN A 265 24.16 -1.88 -11.61
C GLN A 265 22.93 -1.07 -12.01
N LEU A 266 21.78 -1.44 -11.46
CA LEU A 266 20.58 -0.61 -11.42
C LEU A 266 20.51 0.15 -10.09
N SER A 267 20.14 1.43 -10.16
CA SER A 267 19.78 2.23 -9.00
C SER A 267 18.44 2.92 -9.23
N SER A 268 17.69 3.14 -8.15
CA SER A 268 16.38 3.79 -8.23
C SER A 268 16.23 4.87 -7.17
N ASN A 269 15.56 5.97 -7.52
CA ASN A 269 15.24 7.05 -6.58
C ASN A 269 13.82 7.56 -6.84
N ASN A 270 13.15 8.03 -5.80
CA ASN A 270 11.86 8.70 -5.97
C ASN A 270 12.04 10.07 -6.62
N LYS A 271 11.28 10.36 -7.68
CA LYS A 271 11.13 11.72 -8.20
C LYS A 271 10.37 12.56 -7.17
N PRO A 272 10.71 13.86 -7.02
CA PRO A 272 9.95 14.79 -6.19
C PRO A 272 8.64 15.22 -6.86
N ILE A 273 7.93 14.29 -7.51
CA ILE A 273 6.65 14.55 -8.19
C ILE A 273 5.52 14.11 -7.30
N SER A 274 4.52 14.98 -7.14
CA SER A 274 3.26 14.66 -6.50
C SER A 274 2.13 14.88 -7.48
N TYR A 275 1.31 13.84 -7.69
CA TYR A 275 0.08 13.96 -8.45
C TYR A 275 -1.09 14.53 -7.63
N LEU A 276 -0.87 14.77 -6.34
CA LEU A 276 -1.79 15.43 -5.43
C LEU A 276 -1.49 16.93 -5.37
N THR A 277 -2.56 17.73 -5.42
CA THR A 277 -2.57 19.16 -5.12
C THR A 277 -2.24 19.43 -3.65
N ALA A 278 -1.97 20.69 -3.32
CA ALA A 278 -1.70 21.09 -1.93
C ALA A 278 -2.88 20.81 -0.99
N ILE A 279 -4.12 20.95 -1.48
CA ILE A 279 -5.33 20.72 -0.66
C ILE A 279 -5.56 19.22 -0.46
N GLU A 280 -5.43 18.40 -1.50
CA GLU A 280 -5.56 16.94 -1.39
C GLU A 280 -4.56 16.33 -0.40
N LYS A 281 -3.31 16.83 -0.40
CA LYS A 281 -2.30 16.41 0.59
C LYS A 281 -2.75 16.64 2.04
N ARG A 282 -3.45 17.75 2.31
CA ARG A 282 -3.93 18.06 3.67
C ARG A 282 -4.93 17.03 4.17
N LEU A 283 -5.78 16.49 3.30
CA LEU A 283 -6.73 15.43 3.66
C LEU A 283 -6.05 14.10 4.03
N LEU A 284 -4.88 13.82 3.43
CA LEU A 284 -4.14 12.58 3.65
C LEU A 284 -3.16 12.65 4.82
N ASN A 285 -2.82 13.86 5.29
CA ASN A 285 -1.93 14.06 6.43
C ASN A 285 -2.63 13.87 7.79
N SER A 286 -3.93 13.63 7.80
CA SER A 286 -4.70 13.47 9.04
C SER A 286 -4.56 12.05 9.61
N VAL A 287 -4.26 11.96 10.90
CA VAL A 287 -4.35 10.70 11.68
C VAL A 287 -5.82 10.48 12.03
N GLY A 288 -6.31 9.24 11.94
CA GLY A 288 -7.73 8.92 12.08
C GLY A 288 -8.45 9.64 13.22
N ILE A 289 -9.53 10.34 12.90
CA ILE A 289 -10.26 11.23 13.82
C ILE A 289 -11.51 10.52 14.31
N GLN A 290 -11.69 10.45 15.63
CA GLN A 290 -12.87 9.85 16.25
C GLN A 290 -14.13 10.64 15.91
N ILE A 291 -15.15 9.93 15.41
CA ILE A 291 -16.50 10.48 15.25
C ILE A 291 -17.12 10.57 16.65
N PRO A 292 -17.65 11.74 17.05
CA PRO A 292 -18.30 11.92 18.34
C PRO A 292 -19.43 10.92 18.55
N GLN A 293 -19.42 10.29 19.72
CA GLN A 293 -20.41 9.31 20.14
C GLN A 293 -20.51 9.36 21.67
N ASN A 294 -21.72 9.19 22.20
CA ASN A 294 -21.98 9.17 23.64
C ASN A 294 -22.69 7.86 24.04
N PHE A 295 -22.07 6.74 23.67
CA PHE A 295 -22.66 5.42 23.87
C PHE A 295 -22.40 4.83 25.27
N GLY A 296 -21.37 5.33 25.96
CA GLY A 296 -20.89 4.68 27.18
C GLY A 296 -20.38 3.26 26.92
N ASP A 297 -20.40 2.45 27.96
CA ASP A 297 -20.08 1.03 27.88
C ASP A 297 -21.35 0.24 27.50
N ILE A 298 -21.23 -0.64 26.49
CA ILE A 298 -22.30 -1.52 26.04
C ILE A 298 -22.23 -2.81 26.84
N ARG A 299 -23.26 -3.07 27.64
CA ARG A 299 -23.31 -4.24 28.51
C ARG A 299 -23.69 -5.49 27.73
N VAL A 300 -22.79 -6.47 27.69
CA VAL A 300 -23.03 -7.78 27.08
C VAL A 300 -23.11 -8.85 28.17
N VAL A 301 -24.16 -9.68 28.12
CA VAL A 301 -24.45 -10.73 29.11
C VAL A 301 -24.54 -12.10 28.45
N PRO A 302 -24.31 -13.19 29.20
CA PRO A 302 -24.55 -14.52 28.71
C PRO A 302 -26.07 -14.73 28.68
N CYS A 303 -26.63 -14.91 27.49
CA CYS A 303 -28.03 -15.26 27.34
C CYS A 303 -28.15 -16.75 27.08
N LYS A 304 -29.10 -17.40 27.77
CA LYS A 304 -29.49 -18.77 27.45
C LYS A 304 -30.05 -18.79 26.02
N SER A 305 -29.54 -19.68 25.18
CA SER A 305 -30.16 -19.96 23.90
C SER A 305 -31.60 -20.42 24.15
N LYS A 306 -32.54 -19.99 23.29
CA LYS A 306 -33.95 -20.40 23.31
C LYS A 306 -34.15 -21.94 23.27
N LEU A 307 -33.09 -22.72 23.05
CA LEU A 307 -33.05 -24.18 23.18
C LEU A 307 -33.28 -24.69 24.62
N ASP A 308 -32.89 -23.94 25.65
CA ASP A 308 -33.00 -24.42 27.05
C ASP A 308 -34.44 -24.43 27.57
N TYR A 309 -35.34 -23.67 26.93
CA TYR A 309 -36.75 -23.64 27.29
C TYR A 309 -37.51 -24.86 26.77
N LEU A 310 -37.04 -25.53 25.70
CA LEU A 310 -37.69 -26.74 25.20
C LEU A 310 -37.35 -27.98 26.05
N VAL A 311 -36.19 -28.00 26.70
CA VAL A 311 -35.75 -29.11 27.56
C VAL A 311 -36.45 -29.08 28.92
N LEU A 312 -36.84 -27.90 29.41
CA LEU A 312 -37.52 -27.75 30.71
C LEU A 312 -39.04 -27.95 30.67
N VAL A 313 -39.65 -28.01 29.48
CA VAL A 313 -41.11 -28.24 29.32
C VAL A 313 -41.41 -29.73 29.02
N THR A 314 -40.38 -30.58 28.94
CA THR A 314 -40.51 -32.01 28.63
C THR A 314 -40.08 -32.96 29.75
N THR A 315 -39.99 -32.48 31.00
CA THR A 315 -39.79 -33.32 32.20
C THR A 315 -40.96 -33.25 33.14
#